data_AF-A0A1G9EAV1-F1
#
_entry.id   AF-A0A1G9EAV1-F1
#
_cell.length_a   1.000
_cell.length_b   1.000
_cell.length_c   1.000
_cell.angle_alpha   90.00
_cell.angle_beta   90.00
_cell.angle_gamma   90.00
#
_symmetry.space_group_name_H-M   'P 1'
#
loop_
_entity.id
_entity.type
_entity.pdbx_description
1 polymer ?
#
loop_
_entity_poly.entity_id
_entity_poly.type
_entity_poly.pdbx_seq_one_letter_code
_entity_poly.pdbx_strand_id
1 'polypeptide(L)'
;MHLPRHVLIRCLLLVGCVLPVPSMAEMTTLTIPDQGWGVTFDAPPLRPVREADSNDHYMYYGNANLFTVALYVDTPACDGADTHENVLTCFWSKTGKEPLINQASVQKSCNSQYCKLSYDLENSFQGKSITQKHWHFLFAYRNKWANLHVFVANPSAQDLGTLEKFEQSFHYQ
;
A
#
# COMPACT_ATOMS: atom_id res chain seq x y z
N MET A 1 2.73 -24.93 76.40
CA MET A 1 1.64 -25.27 75.44
C MET A 1 1.20 -23.98 74.74
N HIS A 2 1.01 -24.08 73.42
CA HIS A 2 0.45 -23.11 72.46
C HIS A 2 1.32 -21.98 71.87
N LEU A 3 1.78 -22.23 70.62
CA LEU A 3 2.29 -21.27 69.63
C LEU A 3 1.14 -20.41 69.03
N PRO A 4 1.42 -19.18 68.56
CA PRO A 4 0.57 -18.50 67.60
C PRO A 4 1.05 -18.69 66.15
N ARG A 5 0.09 -19.12 65.34
CA ARG A 5 -0.03 -19.20 63.88
C ARG A 5 0.87 -18.27 63.05
N HIS A 6 1.66 -18.89 62.18
CA HIS A 6 2.21 -18.28 60.98
C HIS A 6 1.09 -17.84 60.03
N VAL A 7 1.02 -16.53 59.74
CA VAL A 7 0.23 -16.00 58.62
C VAL A 7 1.13 -16.04 57.39
N LEU A 8 0.95 -17.05 56.55
CA LEU A 8 1.55 -17.12 55.22
C LEU A 8 0.92 -16.03 54.33
N ILE A 9 1.62 -14.91 54.16
CA ILE A 9 1.27 -13.90 53.15
C ILE A 9 1.73 -14.44 51.80
N ARG A 10 0.79 -14.94 50.99
CA ARG A 10 1.02 -15.32 49.61
C ARG A 10 1.22 -14.06 48.76
N CYS A 11 2.44 -13.76 48.37
CA CYS A 11 2.73 -12.85 47.25
C CYS A 11 2.24 -13.51 45.95
N LEU A 12 1.04 -13.15 45.51
CA LEU A 12 0.56 -13.46 44.17
C LEU A 12 1.24 -12.48 43.20
N LEU A 13 2.30 -12.92 42.53
CA LEU A 13 2.91 -12.22 41.40
C LEU A 13 1.91 -12.25 40.23
N LEU A 14 1.16 -11.16 40.05
CA LEU A 14 0.42 -10.88 38.83
C LEU A 14 1.43 -10.60 37.71
N VAL A 15 1.84 -11.67 37.01
CA VAL A 15 2.53 -11.57 35.72
C VAL A 15 1.47 -11.10 34.72
N GLY A 16 1.40 -9.78 34.52
CA GLY A 16 0.60 -9.19 33.46
C GLY A 16 1.18 -9.57 32.10
N CYS A 17 0.59 -10.58 31.45
CA CYS A 17 0.82 -10.85 30.03
C CYS A 17 0.34 -9.63 29.22
N VAL A 18 1.28 -8.77 28.82
CA VAL A 18 1.07 -7.82 27.72
C VAL A 18 1.03 -8.66 26.45
N LEU A 19 -0.18 -9.12 26.08
CA LEU A 19 -0.38 -9.78 24.80
C LEU A 19 -0.20 -8.72 23.70
N PRO A 20 0.69 -8.94 22.72
CA PRO A 20 0.80 -8.04 21.57
C PRO A 20 -0.54 -8.02 20.84
N VAL A 21 -1.14 -6.83 20.71
CA VAL A 21 -2.32 -6.64 19.86
C VAL A 21 -1.86 -6.90 18.43
N PRO A 22 -2.40 -7.91 17.72
CA PRO A 22 -2.06 -8.10 16.33
C PRO A 22 -2.53 -6.84 15.59
N SER A 23 -1.60 -6.17 14.91
CA SER A 23 -1.93 -5.17 13.89
C SER A 23 -2.69 -5.92 12.80
N MET A 24 -4.02 -5.97 12.92
CA MET A 24 -4.87 -6.57 11.91
C MET A 24 -4.90 -5.59 10.75
N ALA A 25 -4.39 -6.04 9.61
CA ALA A 25 -4.64 -5.36 8.36
C ALA A 25 -6.17 -5.39 8.13
N GLU A 26 -6.73 -4.26 7.70
CA GLU A 26 -8.15 -4.06 7.51
C GLU A 26 -8.44 -3.94 6.02
N MET A 27 -9.50 -4.63 5.59
CA MET A 27 -9.98 -4.51 4.22
C MET A 27 -10.41 -3.06 3.97
N THR A 28 -9.69 -2.39 3.08
CA THR A 28 -9.99 -1.03 2.63
C THR A 28 -10.73 -1.13 1.30
N THR A 29 -11.85 -0.44 1.18
CA THR A 29 -12.58 -0.27 -0.08
C THR A 29 -12.64 1.20 -0.45
N LEU A 30 -12.22 1.53 -1.67
CA LEU A 30 -12.33 2.87 -2.24
C LEU A 30 -13.32 2.82 -3.40
N THR A 31 -14.45 3.49 -3.24
CA THR A 31 -15.46 3.63 -4.30
C THR A 31 -15.08 4.77 -5.23
N ILE A 32 -15.18 4.56 -6.55
CA ILE A 32 -14.93 5.63 -7.52
C ILE A 32 -16.24 6.40 -7.74
N PRO A 33 -16.28 7.71 -7.44
CA PRO A 33 -17.48 8.53 -7.59
C PRO A 33 -18.09 8.42 -8.99
N ASP A 34 -19.41 8.26 -9.05
CA ASP A 34 -20.20 8.22 -10.29
C ASP A 34 -19.82 7.18 -11.35
N GLN A 35 -18.91 6.23 -11.03
CA GLN A 35 -18.51 5.17 -11.96
C GLN A 35 -19.15 3.81 -11.65
N GLY A 36 -19.74 3.66 -10.45
CA GLY A 36 -20.41 2.42 -10.03
C GLY A 36 -19.47 1.22 -9.94
N TRP A 37 -18.21 1.47 -9.59
CA TRP A 37 -17.18 0.46 -9.30
C TRP A 37 -16.21 0.97 -8.23
N GLY A 38 -15.37 0.10 -7.69
CA GLY A 38 -14.36 0.45 -6.71
C GLY A 38 -13.18 -0.51 -6.70
N VAL A 39 -12.19 -0.19 -5.87
CA VAL A 39 -11.07 -1.10 -5.56
C VAL A 39 -11.15 -1.54 -4.10
N THR A 40 -10.68 -2.74 -3.84
CA THR A 40 -10.57 -3.28 -2.48
C THR A 40 -9.21 -3.94 -2.32
N PHE A 41 -8.59 -3.76 -1.16
CA PHE A 41 -7.29 -4.32 -0.80
C PHE A 41 -7.14 -4.39 0.72
N ASP A 42 -6.26 -5.26 1.19
CA ASP A 42 -5.86 -5.36 2.59
C ASP A 42 -4.68 -4.42 2.86
N ALA A 43 -4.82 -3.55 3.86
CA ALA A 43 -3.78 -2.59 4.25
C ALA A 43 -3.83 -2.33 5.75
N PRO A 44 -2.74 -1.84 6.36
CA PRO A 44 -2.81 -1.27 7.70
C PRO A 44 -3.83 -0.10 7.71
N PRO A 45 -4.51 0.18 8.85
CA PRO A 45 -5.53 1.22 8.92
C PRO A 45 -5.05 2.57 8.38
N LEU A 46 -5.52 2.93 7.19
CA LEU A 46 -5.10 4.13 6.47
C LEU A 46 -5.80 5.35 7.05
N ARG A 47 -5.04 6.41 7.26
CA ARG A 47 -5.60 7.74 7.51
C ARG A 47 -5.70 8.48 6.19
N PRO A 48 -6.91 8.87 5.74
CA PRO A 48 -7.04 9.67 4.54
C PRO A 48 -6.37 11.04 4.77
N VAL A 49 -5.49 11.42 3.87
CA VAL A 49 -4.82 12.74 3.89
C VAL A 49 -5.45 13.66 2.85
N ARG A 50 -5.81 13.10 1.69
CA ARG A 50 -6.41 13.86 0.60
C ARG A 50 -7.28 12.96 -0.25
N GLU A 51 -8.44 13.49 -0.61
CA GLU A 51 -9.32 12.92 -1.61
C GLU A 51 -9.84 14.07 -2.47
N ALA A 52 -9.83 13.88 -3.78
CA ALA A 52 -10.29 14.87 -4.73
C ALA A 52 -10.96 14.19 -5.91
N ASP A 53 -12.04 14.80 -6.37
CA ASP A 53 -12.78 14.40 -7.55
C ASP A 53 -13.05 15.65 -8.38
N SER A 54 -12.68 15.61 -9.66
CA SER A 54 -12.96 16.68 -10.61
C SER A 54 -13.20 16.13 -12.00
N ASN A 55 -14.47 16.11 -12.42
CA ASN A 55 -15.07 15.84 -13.75
C ASN A 55 -14.59 14.62 -14.57
N ASP A 56 -13.35 14.18 -14.41
CA ASP A 56 -12.72 13.04 -15.08
C ASP A 56 -11.53 12.44 -14.33
N HIS A 57 -11.17 13.03 -13.19
CA HIS A 57 -9.99 12.70 -12.39
C HIS A 57 -10.42 12.45 -10.95
N TYR A 58 -10.16 11.24 -10.47
CA TYR A 58 -10.29 10.90 -9.06
C TYR A 58 -8.92 10.60 -8.47
N MET A 59 -8.66 11.14 -7.29
CA MET A 59 -7.43 10.90 -6.54
C MET A 59 -7.75 10.65 -5.07
N TYR A 60 -7.19 9.56 -4.55
CA TYR A 60 -7.10 9.27 -3.13
C TYR A 60 -5.64 9.19 -2.68
N TYR A 61 -5.36 9.65 -1.48
CA TYR A 61 -4.09 9.46 -0.78
C TYR A 61 -4.34 9.20 0.70
N GLY A 62 -3.82 8.08 1.18
CA GLY A 62 -3.87 7.71 2.60
C GLY A 62 -2.57 7.08 3.06
N ASN A 63 -2.29 7.20 4.36
CA ASN A 63 -1.06 6.69 4.94
C ASN A 63 -1.28 5.97 6.27
N ALA A 64 -0.39 5.03 6.56
CA ALA A 64 -0.25 4.34 7.83
C ALA A 64 1.26 4.28 8.16
N ASN A 65 1.73 5.27 8.91
CA ASN A 65 3.15 5.42 9.25
C ASN A 65 4.05 5.54 8.00
N LEU A 66 4.88 4.54 7.71
CA LEU A 66 5.77 4.49 6.54
C LEU A 66 5.11 3.89 5.30
N PHE A 67 3.92 3.31 5.44
CA PHE A 67 3.14 2.70 4.37
C PHE A 67 2.18 3.73 3.79
N THR A 68 2.22 3.95 2.48
CA THR A 68 1.37 4.92 1.79
C THR A 68 0.65 4.26 0.63
N VAL A 69 -0.62 4.63 0.46
CA VAL A 69 -1.44 4.23 -0.68
C VAL A 69 -1.96 5.48 -1.37
N ALA A 70 -1.83 5.51 -2.68
CA ALA A 70 -2.47 6.48 -3.54
C ALA A 70 -3.23 5.76 -4.65
N LEU A 71 -4.39 6.29 -5.03
CA LEU A 71 -5.15 5.82 -6.18
C LEU A 71 -5.40 7.01 -7.08
N TYR A 72 -5.05 6.85 -8.35
CA TYR A 72 -5.37 7.80 -9.41
C TYR A 72 -6.25 7.09 -10.42
N VAL A 73 -7.36 7.70 -10.79
CA VAL A 73 -8.28 7.21 -11.82
C VAL A 73 -8.59 8.35 -12.77
N ASP A 74 -8.13 8.21 -14.00
CA ASP A 74 -8.18 9.26 -15.01
C ASP A 74 -8.74 8.73 -16.32
N THR A 75 -9.17 9.63 -17.22
CA THR A 75 -9.32 9.28 -18.63
C THR A 75 -7.97 8.90 -19.25
N PRO A 76 -7.95 7.99 -20.24
CA PRO A 76 -6.72 7.61 -20.95
C PRO A 76 -5.88 8.82 -21.37
N ALA A 77 -4.61 8.86 -20.94
CA ALA A 77 -3.72 10.01 -21.14
C ALA A 77 -2.66 9.79 -22.24
N CYS A 78 -2.71 8.65 -22.92
CA CYS A 78 -1.87 8.31 -24.07
C CYS A 78 -2.72 7.60 -25.11
N ASP A 79 -2.29 7.66 -26.37
CA ASP A 79 -2.92 6.89 -27.45
C ASP A 79 -2.79 5.39 -27.19
N GLY A 80 -3.84 4.64 -27.52
CA GLY A 80 -3.83 3.19 -27.39
C GLY A 80 -5.19 2.56 -27.16
N ALA A 81 -5.18 1.23 -27.02
CA ALA A 81 -6.35 0.47 -26.59
C ALA A 81 -6.51 0.55 -25.06
N ASP A 82 -7.73 0.29 -24.58
CA ASP A 82 -8.03 0.14 -23.15
C ASP A 82 -7.56 -1.22 -22.62
N THR A 83 -6.24 -1.40 -22.59
CA THR A 83 -5.56 -2.60 -22.04
C THR A 83 -4.64 -2.21 -20.90
N HIS A 84 -4.38 -3.14 -19.99
CA HIS A 84 -3.50 -2.91 -18.84
C HIS A 84 -2.05 -2.64 -19.28
N GLU A 85 -1.61 -3.29 -20.35
CA GLU A 85 -0.30 -3.12 -20.96
C GLU A 85 -0.11 -1.72 -21.54
N ASN A 86 -1.17 -1.15 -22.13
CA ASN A 86 -1.15 0.22 -22.63
C ASN A 86 -1.04 1.24 -21.49
N VAL A 87 -1.76 1.01 -20.39
CA VAL A 87 -1.64 1.83 -19.16
C VAL A 87 -0.20 1.78 -18.64
N LEU A 88 0.37 0.57 -18.49
CA LEU A 88 1.76 0.37 -18.07
C LEU A 88 2.75 1.08 -18.98
N THR A 89 2.58 0.95 -20.29
CA THR A 89 3.48 1.53 -21.29
C THR A 89 3.44 3.06 -21.23
N CYS A 90 2.25 3.64 -21.19
CA CYS A 90 2.06 5.08 -21.03
C CYS A 90 2.69 5.58 -19.74
N PHE A 91 2.38 4.95 -18.61
CA PHE A 91 2.91 5.33 -17.31
C PHE A 91 4.44 5.27 -17.28
N TRP A 92 5.03 4.16 -17.71
CA TRP A 92 6.49 3.98 -17.69
C TRP A 92 7.23 4.93 -18.63
N SER A 93 6.63 5.31 -19.76
CA SER A 93 7.22 6.29 -20.68
C SER A 93 7.47 7.67 -20.03
N LYS A 94 6.67 8.01 -19.02
CA LYS A 94 6.74 9.24 -18.23
C LYS A 94 7.63 9.04 -17.01
N THR A 95 7.29 8.07 -16.16
CA THR A 95 7.92 7.84 -14.84
C THR A 95 9.29 7.16 -14.92
N GLY A 96 9.56 6.35 -15.95
CA GLY A 96 10.80 5.58 -16.05
C GLY A 96 12.07 6.42 -16.22
N LYS A 97 11.92 7.73 -16.40
CA LYS A 97 13.01 8.71 -16.54
C LYS A 97 13.41 9.34 -15.21
N GLU A 98 12.70 9.04 -14.11
CA GLU A 98 13.00 9.60 -12.79
C GLU A 98 14.41 9.19 -12.31
N PRO A 99 15.33 10.13 -12.04
CA PRO A 99 16.72 9.83 -11.73
C PRO A 99 16.95 8.99 -10.47
N LEU A 100 16.00 9.04 -9.51
CA LEU A 100 16.10 8.34 -8.24
C LEU A 100 15.66 6.87 -8.32
N ILE A 101 15.11 6.43 -9.46
CA ILE A 101 14.76 5.03 -9.66
C ILE A 101 16.03 4.21 -9.81
N ASN A 102 16.22 3.23 -8.93
CA ASN A 102 17.20 2.18 -9.14
C ASN A 102 16.73 1.30 -10.30
N GLN A 103 17.28 1.52 -11.50
CA GLN A 103 16.87 0.82 -12.72
C GLN A 103 17.06 -0.71 -12.64
N ALA A 104 18.02 -1.19 -11.84
CA ALA A 104 18.25 -2.62 -11.66
C ALA A 104 17.15 -3.30 -10.82
N SER A 105 16.39 -2.52 -10.04
CA SER A 105 15.27 -3.02 -9.22
C SER A 105 13.94 -3.10 -9.97
N VAL A 106 13.88 -2.56 -11.19
CA VAL A 106 12.63 -2.43 -11.94
C VAL A 106 12.13 -3.82 -12.37
N GLN A 107 10.91 -4.15 -11.98
CA GLN A 107 10.21 -5.37 -12.38
C GLN A 107 8.83 -5.02 -12.94
N LYS A 108 8.45 -5.69 -14.01
CA LYS A 108 7.14 -5.53 -14.67
C LYS A 108 6.53 -6.90 -14.91
N SER A 109 5.26 -7.05 -14.60
CA SER A 109 4.48 -8.25 -14.91
C SER A 109 3.04 -7.87 -15.19
N CYS A 110 2.32 -8.67 -15.97
CA CYS A 110 0.90 -8.47 -16.23
C CYS A 110 0.15 -9.78 -16.04
N ASN A 111 -1.10 -9.68 -15.60
CA ASN A 111 -2.07 -10.76 -15.52
C ASN A 111 -3.42 -10.27 -16.07
N SER A 112 -4.47 -11.09 -15.94
CA SER A 112 -5.80 -10.75 -16.46
C SER A 112 -6.52 -9.62 -15.72
N GLN A 113 -6.01 -9.17 -14.56
CA GLN A 113 -6.60 -8.10 -13.78
C GLN A 113 -5.81 -6.79 -13.88
N TYR A 114 -4.49 -6.84 -13.95
CA TYR A 114 -3.65 -5.64 -13.97
C TYR A 114 -2.24 -5.92 -14.48
N CYS A 115 -1.51 -4.85 -14.76
CA CYS A 115 -0.06 -4.86 -14.85
C CYS A 115 0.56 -4.32 -13.56
N LYS A 116 1.50 -5.07 -12.98
CA LYS A 116 2.33 -4.61 -11.86
C LYS A 116 3.63 -4.02 -12.37
N LEU A 117 3.98 -2.84 -11.86
CA LEU A 117 5.31 -2.26 -11.96
C LEU A 117 5.86 -2.08 -10.55
N SER A 118 7.05 -2.59 -10.28
CA SER A 118 7.74 -2.33 -9.03
C SER A 118 9.16 -1.84 -9.25
N TYR A 119 9.64 -0.99 -8.35
CA TYR A 119 11.01 -0.49 -8.33
C TYR A 119 11.33 0.08 -6.95
N ASP A 120 12.62 0.33 -6.72
CA ASP A 120 13.14 1.00 -5.55
C ASP A 120 13.53 2.43 -5.94
N LEU A 121 13.15 3.40 -5.10
CA LEU A 121 13.77 4.72 -5.12
C LEU A 121 14.89 4.75 -4.09
N GLU A 122 16.04 5.26 -4.49
CA GLU A 122 17.19 5.45 -3.60
C GLU A 122 17.52 6.94 -3.51
N ASN A 123 17.55 7.46 -2.30
CA ASN A 123 17.95 8.84 -2.03
C ASN A 123 18.72 8.92 -0.72
N SER A 124 19.24 10.09 -0.38
CA SER A 124 19.85 10.36 0.92
C SER A 124 19.29 11.64 1.53
N PHE A 125 19.11 11.65 2.84
CA PHE A 125 18.73 12.83 3.60
C PHE A 125 19.60 12.93 4.85
N GLN A 126 20.25 14.07 5.04
CA GLN A 126 21.17 14.31 6.16
C GLN A 126 22.23 13.20 6.31
N GLY A 127 22.77 12.72 5.18
CA GLY A 127 23.80 11.66 5.15
C GLY A 127 23.29 10.25 5.44
N LYS A 128 21.99 10.05 5.64
CA LYS A 128 21.37 8.72 5.78
C LYS A 128 20.75 8.30 4.45
N SER A 129 21.03 7.07 4.03
CA SER A 129 20.35 6.47 2.88
C SER A 129 18.88 6.24 3.21
N ILE A 130 18.01 6.54 2.25
CA ILE A 130 16.58 6.26 2.28
C ILE A 130 16.28 5.42 1.04
N THR A 131 15.70 4.25 1.27
CA THR A 131 15.18 3.40 0.20
C THR A 131 13.67 3.36 0.29
N GLN A 132 12.96 3.52 -0.82
CA GLN A 132 11.51 3.36 -0.86
C GLN A 132 11.16 2.24 -1.84
N LYS A 133 10.31 1.30 -1.43
CA LYS A 133 9.78 0.25 -2.33
C LYS A 133 8.46 0.75 -2.92
N HIS A 134 8.36 0.83 -4.25
CA HIS A 134 7.17 1.32 -4.94
C HIS A 134 6.55 0.19 -5.75
N TRP A 135 5.26 -0.09 -5.54
CA TRP A 135 4.47 -1.02 -6.34
C TRP A 135 3.27 -0.27 -6.94
N HIS A 136 3.13 -0.35 -8.25
CA HIS A 136 2.02 0.20 -9.01
C HIS A 136 1.21 -0.94 -9.61
N PHE A 137 -0.09 -0.92 -9.38
CA PHE A 137 -1.07 -1.79 -10.02
C PHE A 137 -1.83 -0.95 -11.05
N LEU A 138 -1.52 -1.18 -12.31
CA LEU A 138 -1.92 -0.38 -13.46
C LEU A 138 -2.96 -1.16 -14.25
N PHE A 139 -4.15 -0.60 -14.41
CA PHE A 139 -5.26 -1.29 -15.06
C PHE A 139 -6.18 -0.32 -15.81
N ALA A 140 -6.91 -0.88 -16.76
CA ALA A 140 -7.91 -0.18 -17.56
C ALA A 140 -9.26 -0.82 -17.23
N TYR A 141 -10.25 0.00 -16.85
CA TYR A 141 -11.57 -0.50 -16.48
C TYR A 141 -12.62 0.56 -16.75
N ARG A 142 -13.72 0.17 -17.44
CA ARG A 142 -14.83 1.06 -17.84
C ARG A 142 -14.36 2.38 -18.46
N ASN A 143 -13.46 2.31 -19.44
CA ASN A 143 -12.89 3.46 -20.18
C ASN A 143 -12.10 4.45 -19.29
N LYS A 144 -11.67 4.03 -18.10
CA LYS A 144 -10.75 4.76 -17.23
C LYS A 144 -9.45 4.00 -17.08
N TRP A 145 -8.37 4.73 -16.89
CA TRP A 145 -7.05 4.20 -16.55
C TRP A 145 -6.78 4.49 -15.09
N ALA A 146 -6.37 3.45 -14.37
CA ALA A 146 -6.15 3.52 -12.94
C ALA A 146 -4.72 3.11 -12.58
N ASN A 147 -4.19 3.78 -11.56
CA ASN A 147 -2.92 3.49 -10.92
C ASN A 147 -3.14 3.43 -9.41
N LEU A 148 -3.26 2.22 -8.89
CA LEU A 148 -3.20 1.98 -7.46
C LEU A 148 -1.72 1.84 -7.08
N HIS A 149 -1.19 2.86 -6.43
CA HIS A 149 0.21 2.96 -6.04
C HIS A 149 0.33 2.75 -4.54
N VAL A 150 1.13 1.76 -4.15
CA VAL A 150 1.54 1.56 -2.77
C VAL A 150 3.05 1.71 -2.65
N PHE A 151 3.52 2.38 -1.60
CA PHE A 151 4.94 2.42 -1.31
C PHE A 151 5.25 2.42 0.18
N VAL A 152 6.45 1.94 0.51
CA VAL A 152 6.98 1.90 1.87
C VAL A 152 8.38 2.50 1.92
N ALA A 153 8.59 3.42 2.84
CA ALA A 153 9.93 3.96 3.12
C ALA A 153 10.69 3.07 4.12
N ASN A 154 11.96 2.79 3.81
CA ASN A 154 12.88 1.94 4.56
C ASN A 154 12.23 0.62 5.01
N PRO A 155 11.75 -0.21 4.06
CA PRO A 155 10.91 -1.35 4.36
C PRO A 155 11.63 -2.39 5.24
N SER A 156 10.96 -2.81 6.30
CA SER A 156 11.32 -4.01 7.06
C SER A 156 10.74 -5.27 6.41
N ALA A 157 11.15 -6.46 6.87
CA ALA A 157 10.55 -7.72 6.40
C ALA A 157 9.02 -7.78 6.66
N GLN A 158 8.55 -7.17 7.74
CA GLN A 158 7.12 -7.09 8.04
C GLN A 158 6.37 -6.22 7.02
N ASP A 159 6.98 -5.12 6.59
CA ASP A 159 6.38 -4.24 5.59
C ASP A 159 6.31 -4.93 4.22
N LEU A 160 7.35 -5.68 3.86
CA LEU A 160 7.34 -6.49 2.64
C LEU A 160 6.22 -7.55 2.67
N GLY A 161 6.03 -8.24 3.78
CA GLY A 161 4.90 -9.14 3.96
C GLY A 161 3.53 -8.44 3.91
N THR A 162 3.47 -7.16 4.27
CA THR A 162 2.26 -6.33 4.13
C THR A 162 1.98 -5.98 2.67
N LEU A 163 3.02 -5.64 1.89
CA LEU A 163 2.90 -5.42 0.45
C LEU A 163 2.42 -6.67 -0.28
N GLU A 164 2.93 -7.85 0.07
CA GLU A 164 2.48 -9.12 -0.52
C GLU A 164 1.01 -9.40 -0.24
N LYS A 165 0.54 -9.16 1.00
CA LYS A 165 -0.89 -9.29 1.34
C LYS A 165 -1.75 -8.28 0.60
N PHE A 166 -1.27 -7.05 0.44
CA PHE A 166 -1.93 -6.02 -0.36
C PHE A 166 -2.13 -6.51 -1.80
N GLU A 167 -1.08 -7.05 -2.44
CA GLU A 167 -1.17 -7.60 -3.80
C GLU A 167 -2.14 -8.77 -3.91
N GLN A 168 -2.11 -9.70 -2.94
CA GLN A 168 -2.96 -10.89 -2.95
C GLN A 168 -4.45 -10.58 -2.74
N SER A 169 -4.74 -9.51 -2.02
CA SER A 169 -6.11 -9.08 -1.70
C SER A 169 -6.67 -8.06 -2.69
N PHE A 170 -5.81 -7.42 -3.49
CA PHE A 170 -6.22 -6.39 -4.44
C PHE A 170 -7.17 -6.94 -5.51
N HIS A 171 -8.32 -6.30 -5.63
CA HIS A 171 -9.26 -6.51 -6.72
C HIS A 171 -10.07 -5.24 -6.99
N TYR A 172 -10.74 -5.19 -8.15
CA TYR A 172 -11.68 -4.14 -8.52
C TYR A 172 -12.95 -4.74 -9.11
N GLN A 173 -14.08 -4.05 -8.94
CA GLN A 173 -15.40 -4.48 -9.41
C GLN A 173 -16.36 -3.30 -9.55
#